data_AF-A0A0G1R491-F1
#
_entry.id   AF-A0A0G1R491-F1
#
_cell.length_a   1.000
_cell.length_b   1.000
_cell.length_c   1.000
_cell.angle_alpha   90.00
_cell.angle_beta   90.00
_cell.angle_gamma   90.00
#
_symmetry.space_group_name_H-M   'P 1'
#
loop_
_entity.id
_entity.type
_entity.pdbx_description
1 polymer ?
#
loop_
_entity_poly.entity_id
_entity_poly.type
_entity_poly.pdbx_seq_one_letter_code
_entity_poly.pdbx_strand_id
1 'polypeptide(L)'
;MNGIPWYSTFTLGTELLVTLGVFYIIYSAYRKNVFPFALTAFVLSYEILFNISYMVYRTFSHQESASHVDSSFHIAVAIFHGIFSLLMFISLVVFMAIAWKKYRAGINFFREHSTLTKVFLVSWLIAVLSGALFYYEAYFSPEEIQVRQEMAS
;
A
#
# COMPACT_ATOMS: atom_id res chain seq x y z
N MET A 1 -27.44 10.25 -1.92
CA MET A 1 -26.06 10.78 -1.76
C MET A 1 -25.17 9.64 -1.31
N ASN A 2 -24.58 8.89 -2.24
CA ASN A 2 -23.58 7.90 -1.86
C ASN A 2 -22.27 8.65 -1.62
N GLY A 3 -22.02 8.99 -0.35
CA GLY A 3 -20.76 9.58 0.08
C GLY A 3 -19.60 8.63 -0.18
N ILE A 4 -18.37 9.13 -0.08
CA ILE A 4 -17.16 8.32 -0.22
C ILE A 4 -17.25 7.14 0.75
N PRO A 5 -17.10 5.88 0.30
CA PRO A 5 -17.18 4.71 1.16
C PRO A 5 -16.19 4.83 2.32
N TRP A 6 -16.71 4.76 3.55
CA TRP A 6 -15.89 4.89 4.76
C TRP A 6 -14.73 3.88 4.77
N TYR A 7 -14.96 2.69 4.22
CA TYR A 7 -13.99 1.61 4.17
C TYR A 7 -12.78 1.96 3.29
N SER A 8 -13.00 2.57 2.13
CA SER A 8 -11.90 3.02 1.23
C SER A 8 -11.03 4.07 1.92
N THR A 9 -11.63 5.04 2.62
CA THR A 9 -10.90 6.07 3.37
C THR A 9 -10.12 5.47 4.54
N PHE A 10 -10.73 4.52 5.26
CA PHE A 10 -10.08 3.81 6.35
C PHE A 10 -8.86 3.03 5.85
N THR A 11 -9.00 2.30 4.73
CA THR A 11 -7.89 1.54 4.14
C THR A 11 -6.74 2.43 3.70
N LEU A 12 -7.01 3.60 3.08
CA LEU A 12 -5.95 4.56 2.75
C LEU A 12 -5.24 5.05 4.02
N GLY A 13 -5.99 5.37 5.07
CA GLY A 13 -5.42 5.78 6.34
C GLY A 13 -4.52 4.72 6.96
N THR A 14 -4.92 3.45 6.88
CA THR A 14 -4.13 2.35 7.45
C THR A 14 -2.92 1.99 6.59
N GLU A 15 -2.99 2.13 5.27
CA GLU A 15 -1.84 2.01 4.36
C GLU A 15 -0.74 3.03 4.72
N LEU A 16 -1.11 4.26 5.08
CA LEU A 16 -0.15 5.26 5.56
C LEU A 16 0.49 4.86 6.90
N LEU A 17 -0.30 4.33 7.85
CA LEU A 17 0.22 3.85 9.12
C LEU A 17 1.18 2.67 8.95
N VAL A 18 0.85 1.73 8.06
CA VAL A 18 1.75 0.62 7.73
C VAL A 18 3.04 1.14 7.10
N THR A 19 2.93 2.08 6.17
CA THR A 19 4.09 2.71 5.53
C THR A 19 5.03 3.34 6.57
N LEU A 20 4.48 4.07 7.54
CA LEU A 20 5.26 4.59 8.66
C LEU A 20 5.91 3.46 9.47
N GLY A 21 5.19 2.36 9.70
CA GLY A 21 5.71 1.16 10.34
C GLY A 21 6.91 0.55 9.60
N VAL A 22 6.79 0.33 8.28
CA VAL A 22 7.87 -0.19 7.43
C VAL A 22 9.09 0.72 7.48
N PHE A 23 8.89 2.03 7.31
CA PHE A 23 9.96 3.02 7.38
C PHE A 23 10.65 3.02 8.74
N TYR A 24 9.87 2.96 9.82
CA TYR A 24 10.41 2.92 11.17
C TYR A 24 11.22 1.64 11.42
N ILE A 25 10.72 0.46 11.00
CA ILE A 25 11.42 -0.83 11.13
C ILE A 25 12.77 -0.74 10.43
N ILE A 26 12.77 -0.32 9.16
CA ILE A 26 13.99 -0.21 8.34
C ILE A 26 14.93 0.83 8.94
N TYR A 27 14.43 2.00 9.35
CA TYR A 27 15.24 3.04 9.99
C TYR A 27 15.87 2.57 11.30
N SER A 28 15.10 1.91 12.17
CA SER A 28 15.60 1.36 13.43
C SER A 28 16.69 0.33 13.18
N ALA A 29 16.44 -0.62 12.28
CA ALA A 29 17.42 -1.63 11.94
C ALA A 29 18.66 -1.01 11.28
N TYR A 30 18.48 -0.05 10.37
CA TYR A 30 19.57 0.62 9.67
C TYR A 30 20.40 1.56 10.57
N ARG A 31 19.81 2.35 11.47
CA ARG A 31 20.56 3.33 12.29
C ARG A 31 20.92 2.83 13.67
N LYS A 32 20.01 2.11 14.33
CA LYS A 32 20.19 1.67 15.72
C LYS A 32 20.68 0.23 15.83
N ASN A 33 20.75 -0.50 14.70
CA ASN A 33 21.08 -1.93 14.69
C ASN A 33 20.13 -2.75 15.59
N VAL A 34 18.84 -2.36 15.62
CA VAL A 34 17.78 -3.02 16.39
C VAL A 34 16.66 -3.41 15.43
N PHE A 35 16.31 -4.70 15.41
CA PHE A 35 15.19 -5.21 14.62
C PHE A 35 13.94 -5.39 15.50
N PRO A 36 12.93 -4.51 15.40
CA PRO A 36 11.73 -4.56 16.25
C PRO A 36 10.77 -5.66 15.80
N PHE A 37 11.09 -6.93 16.12
CA PHE A 37 10.37 -8.11 15.61
C PHE A 37 8.85 -8.06 15.83
N ALA A 38 8.39 -7.65 17.01
CA ALA A 38 6.96 -7.58 17.31
C ALA A 38 6.22 -6.60 16.39
N LEU A 39 6.83 -5.43 16.12
CA LEU A 39 6.27 -4.45 15.19
C LEU A 39 6.31 -4.99 13.75
N THR A 40 7.40 -5.63 13.34
CA THR A 40 7.50 -6.25 12.02
C THR A 40 6.42 -7.31 11.82
N ALA A 41 6.22 -8.19 12.79
CA ALA A 41 5.19 -9.22 12.74
C ALA A 41 3.78 -8.59 12.65
N PHE A 42 3.49 -7.58 13.47
CA PHE A 42 2.23 -6.86 13.41
C PHE A 42 1.98 -6.21 12.05
N VAL A 43 2.96 -5.48 11.51
CA VAL A 43 2.86 -4.82 10.20
C VAL A 43 2.60 -5.83 9.08
N LEU A 44 3.35 -6.94 9.06
CA LEU A 44 3.18 -7.99 8.05
C LEU A 44 1.81 -8.69 8.16
N SER A 45 1.37 -9.01 9.38
CA SER A 45 0.06 -9.59 9.61
C SER A 45 -1.06 -8.63 9.19
N TYR A 46 -0.90 -7.34 9.47
CA TYR A 46 -1.87 -6.32 9.06
C TYR A 46 -1.99 -6.25 7.54
N GLU A 47 -0.86 -6.16 6.82
CA GLU A 47 -0.83 -6.14 5.35
C GLU A 47 -1.57 -7.34 4.74
N ILE A 48 -1.32 -8.54 5.26
CA ILE A 48 -1.97 -9.78 4.80
C ILE A 48 -3.48 -9.73 5.06
N LEU A 49 -3.86 -9.37 6.29
CA LEU A 49 -5.25 -9.53 6.74
C LEU A 49 -6.17 -8.44 6.20
N PHE A 50 -5.66 -7.21 6.02
CA PHE A 50 -6.50 -6.06 5.68
C PHE A 50 -6.27 -5.57 4.27
N ASN A 51 -5.02 -5.33 3.86
CA ASN A 51 -4.74 -4.77 2.54
C ASN A 51 -5.05 -5.75 1.42
N ILE A 52 -4.59 -7.00 1.55
CA ILE A 52 -4.91 -8.04 0.56
C ILE A 52 -6.40 -8.38 0.60
N SER A 53 -7.01 -8.54 1.78
CA SER A 53 -8.44 -8.84 1.89
C SER A 53 -9.32 -7.74 1.29
N TYR A 54 -8.96 -6.47 1.42
CA TYR A 54 -9.69 -5.37 0.80
C TYR A 54 -9.61 -5.44 -0.73
N MET A 55 -8.43 -5.63 -1.29
CA MET A 55 -8.27 -5.74 -2.75
C MET A 55 -9.03 -6.95 -3.31
N VAL A 56 -9.00 -8.07 -2.58
CA VAL A 56 -9.77 -9.27 -2.90
C VAL A 56 -11.28 -8.97 -2.82
N TYR A 57 -11.75 -8.38 -1.73
CA TYR A 57 -13.16 -8.00 -1.55
C TYR A 57 -13.64 -7.09 -2.68
N ARG A 58 -12.87 -6.05 -3.02
CA ARG A 58 -13.19 -5.10 -4.10
C ARG A 58 -13.22 -5.76 -5.47
N THR A 59 -12.35 -6.74 -5.71
CA THR A 59 -12.33 -7.53 -6.95
C THR A 59 -13.56 -8.42 -7.06
N PHE A 60 -13.96 -9.09 -5.98
CA PHE A 60 -15.10 -10.01 -5.99
C PHE A 60 -16.44 -9.29 -5.96
N SER A 61 -16.54 -8.18 -5.24
CA SER A 61 -17.82 -7.51 -5.03
C SER A 61 -18.35 -6.87 -6.31
N HIS A 62 -17.53 -6.49 -7.31
CA HIS A 62 -17.94 -5.84 -8.58
C HIS A 62 -18.93 -4.65 -8.42
N GLN A 63 -19.31 -4.25 -7.19
CA GLN A 63 -20.61 -3.63 -6.91
C GLN A 63 -20.56 -2.13 -6.65
N GLU A 64 -19.39 -1.48 -6.69
CA GLU A 64 -19.32 -0.02 -6.52
C GLU A 64 -18.87 0.76 -7.76
N SER A 65 -18.56 0.09 -8.87
CA SER A 65 -18.04 0.79 -10.07
C SER A 65 -19.10 1.27 -11.05
N ALA A 66 -20.40 1.00 -10.83
CA ALA A 66 -21.45 1.45 -11.74
C ALA A 66 -21.59 2.99 -11.83
N SER A 67 -20.85 3.75 -11.00
CA SER A 67 -20.87 5.21 -10.98
C SER A 67 -19.53 5.89 -11.28
N HIS A 68 -18.47 5.13 -11.55
CA HIS A 68 -17.14 5.71 -11.84
C HIS A 68 -16.91 5.76 -13.35
N VAL A 69 -16.38 6.89 -13.83
CA VAL A 69 -15.98 7.02 -15.24
C VAL A 69 -14.85 6.02 -15.49
N ASP A 70 -15.11 5.00 -16.31
CA ASP A 70 -14.13 4.02 -16.80
C ASP A 70 -13.12 4.68 -17.76
N SER A 71 -12.45 5.73 -17.30
CA SER A 71 -11.40 6.39 -18.07
C SER A 71 -10.22 5.42 -18.22
N SER A 72 -9.57 5.43 -19.38
CA SER A 72 -8.41 4.56 -19.61
C SER A 72 -7.29 4.82 -18.60
N PHE A 73 -7.21 6.05 -18.07
CA PHE A 73 -6.27 6.40 -17.00
C PHE A 73 -6.64 5.72 -15.67
N HIS A 74 -7.91 5.79 -15.26
CA HIS A 74 -8.39 5.12 -14.04
C HIS A 74 -8.07 3.62 -14.06
N ILE A 75 -8.39 2.95 -15.18
CA ILE A 75 -8.13 1.52 -15.37
C ILE A 75 -6.62 1.22 -15.32
N ALA A 76 -5.80 2.03 -16.01
CA ALA A 76 -4.36 1.84 -16.02
C ALA A 76 -3.74 1.99 -14.63
N VAL A 77 -4.17 3.00 -13.85
CA VAL A 77 -3.72 3.23 -12.48
C VAL A 77 -4.16 2.09 -11.57
N ALA A 78 -5.40 1.61 -11.70
CA ALA A 78 -5.91 0.48 -10.93
C ALA A 78 -5.08 -0.80 -11.14
N ILE A 79 -4.83 -1.15 -12.41
CA ILE A 79 -4.03 -2.34 -12.78
C ILE A 79 -2.60 -2.19 -12.28
N PHE A 80 -1.98 -1.04 -12.54
CA PHE A 80 -0.61 -0.76 -12.10
C PHE A 80 -0.50 -0.89 -10.59
N HIS A 81 -1.36 -0.20 -9.84
CA HIS A 81 -1.33 -0.24 -8.38
C HIS A 81 -1.54 -1.66 -7.87
N GLY A 82 -2.56 -2.39 -8.33
CA GLY A 82 -2.85 -3.74 -7.85
C GLY A 82 -1.72 -4.74 -8.06
N ILE A 83 -1.10 -4.74 -9.25
CA ILE A 83 0.04 -5.64 -9.53
C ILE A 83 1.27 -5.20 -8.75
N PHE A 84 1.59 -3.91 -8.77
CA PHE A 84 2.81 -3.39 -8.17
C PHE A 84 2.79 -3.46 -6.65
N SER A 85 1.66 -3.18 -6.01
CA SER A 85 1.49 -3.31 -4.55
C SER A 85 1.63 -4.77 -4.10
N LEU A 86 1.10 -5.73 -4.87
CA LEU A 86 1.30 -7.16 -4.59
C LEU A 86 2.77 -7.56 -4.66
N LEU A 87 3.50 -7.12 -5.69
CA LEU A 87 4.94 -7.36 -5.81
C LEU A 87 5.72 -6.73 -4.66
N MET A 88 5.35 -5.52 -4.24
CA MET A 88 5.96 -4.84 -3.11
C MET A 88 5.66 -5.53 -1.78
N PHE A 89 4.45 -6.05 -1.60
CA PHE A 89 4.07 -6.82 -0.43
C PHE A 89 4.90 -8.13 -0.33
N ILE A 90 5.00 -8.90 -1.43
CA ILE A 90 5.84 -10.11 -1.48
C ILE A 90 7.30 -9.75 -1.18
N SER A 91 7.78 -8.66 -1.79
CA SER A 91 9.14 -8.17 -1.56
C SER A 91 9.36 -7.81 -0.10
N LEU A 92 8.41 -7.12 0.56
CA LEU A 92 8.47 -6.77 1.98
C LEU A 92 8.59 -8.02 2.86
N VAL A 93 7.76 -9.04 2.63
CA VAL A 93 7.81 -10.30 3.39
C VAL A 93 9.20 -10.95 3.26
N VAL A 94 9.71 -11.07 2.03
CA VAL A 94 11.03 -11.63 1.76
C VAL A 94 12.14 -10.79 2.42
N PHE A 95 12.08 -9.47 2.27
CA PHE A 95 13.04 -8.53 2.86
C PHE A 95 13.11 -8.67 4.37
N MET A 96 11.95 -8.67 5.04
CA MET A 96 11.85 -8.76 6.48
C MET A 96 12.28 -10.14 7.01
N ALA A 97 11.95 -11.22 6.29
CA ALA A 97 12.37 -12.57 6.66
C ALA A 97 13.90 -12.74 6.57
N ILE A 98 14.52 -12.26 5.48
CA ILE A 98 15.99 -12.31 5.32
C ILE A 98 16.66 -11.41 6.36
N ALA A 99 16.16 -10.18 6.55
CA ALA A 99 16.69 -9.24 7.52
C ALA A 99 16.62 -9.82 8.95
N TRP A 100 15.52 -10.47 9.32
CA TRP A 100 15.39 -11.16 10.60
C TRP A 100 16.42 -12.28 10.78
N LYS A 101 16.58 -13.14 9.75
CA LYS A 101 17.57 -14.23 9.79
C LYS A 101 18.99 -13.69 9.98
N LYS A 102 19.36 -12.65 9.23
CA LYS A 102 20.68 -12.00 9.29
C LYS A 102 20.89 -11.27 10.62
N TYR A 103 19.86 -10.59 11.13
CA TYR A 103 19.89 -9.93 12.42
C TYR A 103 20.21 -10.91 13.56
N ARG A 104 19.60 -12.11 13.57
CA ARG A 104 19.92 -13.16 14.54
C ARG A 104 21.36 -13.69 14.43
N ALA A 105 22.01 -13.51 13.28
CA ALA A 105 23.43 -13.81 13.07
C ALA A 105 24.34 -12.60 13.38
N GLY A 106 23.81 -11.51 13.93
CA GLY A 106 24.56 -10.28 14.22
C GLY A 106 24.87 -9.42 13.00
N ILE A 107 24.30 -9.74 11.83
CA ILE A 107 24.56 -9.05 10.57
C ILE A 107 23.45 -8.04 10.28
N ASN A 108 23.84 -6.78 10.01
CA ASN A 108 22.91 -5.74 9.61
C ASN A 108 22.65 -5.76 8.10
N PHE A 109 21.65 -6.55 7.70
CA PHE A 109 21.26 -6.71 6.29
C PHE A 109 21.00 -5.37 5.58
N PHE A 110 20.28 -4.44 6.21
CA PHE A 110 19.92 -3.17 5.57
C PHE A 110 21.13 -2.27 5.33
N ARG A 111 22.15 -2.31 6.20
CA ARG A 111 23.42 -1.59 5.98
C ARG A 111 24.25 -2.24 4.90
N GLU A 112 24.43 -3.56 4.98
CA GLU A 112 25.22 -4.34 4.02
C GLU A 112 24.65 -4.20 2.60
N HIS A 113 23.32 -4.16 2.47
CA HIS A 113 22.61 -3.99 1.21
C HIS A 113 21.91 -2.63 1.10
N SER A 114 22.66 -1.54 1.37
CA SER A 114 22.09 -0.19 1.42
C SER A 114 21.45 0.28 0.12
N THR A 115 22.01 -0.06 -1.04
CA THR A 115 21.42 0.26 -2.36
C THR A 115 20.08 -0.44 -2.54
N LEU A 116 20.02 -1.74 -2.25
CA LEU A 116 18.80 -2.53 -2.34
C LEU A 116 17.73 -2.01 -1.36
N THR A 117 18.14 -1.60 -0.16
CA THR A 117 17.24 -0.99 0.83
C THR A 117 16.65 0.33 0.34
N LYS A 118 17.46 1.20 -0.29
CA LYS A 118 16.98 2.45 -0.87
C LYS A 118 16.02 2.21 -2.04
N VAL A 119 16.36 1.28 -2.94
CA VAL A 119 15.49 0.90 -4.06
C VAL A 119 14.16 0.37 -3.54
N PHE A 120 14.19 -0.51 -2.53
CA PHE A 120 12.98 -1.01 -1.88
C PHE A 120 12.11 0.13 -1.32
N LEU A 121 12.71 1.07 -0.56
CA LEU A 121 11.98 2.19 0.02
C LEU A 121 11.36 3.12 -1.04
N VAL A 122 12.10 3.41 -2.13
CA VAL A 122 11.58 4.24 -3.23
C VAL A 122 10.42 3.51 -3.94
N SER A 123 10.58 2.24 -4.27
CA SER A 123 9.52 1.44 -4.88
C SER A 123 8.31 1.31 -3.96
N TRP A 124 8.51 1.20 -2.64
CA TRP A 124 7.44 1.19 -1.66
C TRP A 124 6.63 2.49 -1.70
N LEU A 125 7.31 3.65 -1.72
CA LEU A 125 6.62 4.94 -1.85
C LEU A 125 5.83 5.04 -3.15
N ILE A 126 6.38 4.54 -4.27
CA ILE A 126 5.66 4.54 -5.55
C ILE A 126 4.36 3.72 -5.45
N ALA A 127 4.38 2.57 -4.76
CA ALA A 127 3.19 1.74 -4.57
C ALA A 127 2.11 2.44 -3.72
N VAL A 128 2.51 3.10 -2.63
CA VAL A 128 1.59 3.85 -1.77
C VAL A 128 1.02 5.07 -2.48
N LEU A 129 1.87 5.81 -3.20
CA LEU A 129 1.45 6.99 -3.96
C LEU A 129 0.52 6.61 -5.12
N SER A 130 0.72 5.45 -5.76
CA SER A 130 -0.22 4.97 -6.77
C SER A 130 -1.57 4.57 -6.18
N GLY A 131 -1.60 4.06 -4.94
CA GLY A 131 -2.84 3.79 -4.21
C GLY A 131 -3.60 5.06 -3.84
N ALA A 132 -2.88 6.06 -3.35
CA ALA A 132 -3.45 7.39 -3.08
C ALA A 132 -3.98 8.06 -4.35
N LEU A 133 -3.24 7.95 -5.47
CA LEU A 133 -3.69 8.44 -6.77
C LEU A 133 -4.94 7.70 -7.25
N PHE A 134 -4.98 6.37 -7.10
CA PHE A 134 -6.15 5.58 -7.47
C PHE A 134 -7.39 5.99 -6.66
N TYR A 135 -7.23 6.22 -5.35
CA TYR A 135 -8.29 6.72 -4.49
C TYR A 135 -8.75 8.12 -4.92
N TYR A 136 -7.81 9.02 -5.25
CA TYR A 136 -8.12 10.35 -5.74
C TYR A 136 -8.93 10.30 -7.03
N GLU A 137 -8.48 9.53 -8.03
CA GLU A 137 -9.16 9.39 -9.31
C GLU A 137 -10.59 8.84 -9.15
N ALA A 138 -10.78 7.91 -8.22
CA ALA A 138 -12.09 7.31 -7.94
C ALA A 138 -13.09 8.29 -7.31
N TYR A 139 -12.65 9.29 -6.54
CA TYR A 139 -13.57 10.06 -5.70
C TYR A 139 -13.51 11.58 -5.85
N PHE A 140 -12.45 12.11 -6.48
CA PHE A 140 -12.16 13.54 -6.54
C PHE A 140 -11.73 14.04 -7.92
N SER A 141 -11.70 13.17 -8.94
CA SER A 141 -11.41 13.61 -10.31
C SER A 141 -12.50 14.56 -10.83
N PRO A 142 -12.16 15.54 -11.68
CA PRO A 142 -13.15 16.46 -12.26
C PRO A 142 -14.30 15.73 -12.99
N GLU A 143 -13.96 14.63 -13.68
CA GLU A 143 -14.90 13.76 -14.38
C GLU A 143 -15.92 13.14 -13.41
N GLU A 144 -15.46 12.61 -12.28
CA GLU A 144 -16.33 12.05 -11.23
C GLU A 144 -17.23 13.11 -10.58
N ILE A 145 -16.69 14.31 -10.33
CA ILE A 145 -17.45 15.43 -9.75
C ILE A 145 -18.60 15.83 -10.70
N GLN A 146 -18.32 15.91 -12.00
CA GLN A 146 -19.34 16.25 -13.01
C GLN A 146 -20.45 15.20 -13.07
N VAL A 147 -20.11 13.90 -13.10
CA VAL A 147 -21.10 12.81 -13.10
C VAL A 147 -22.00 12.85 -11.86
N ARG A 148 -21.43 13.14 -10.68
CA ARG A 148 -22.22 13.29 -9.44
C ARG A 148 -23.16 14.49 -9.47
N GLN A 149 -22.76 15.59 -10.11
CA GLN A 149 -23.61 16.76 -10.30
C GLN A 149 -24.78 16.45 -11.26
N GLU A 150 -24.51 15.75 -12.37
CA GLU A 150 -25.53 15.33 -13.34
C GLU A 150 -26.55 14.35 -12.75
N MET A 151 -26.13 13.44 -11.86
CA MET A 151 -27.05 12.52 -11.18
C MET A 151 -27.91 13.19 -10.09
N ALA A 152 -27.54 14.39 -9.63
CA ALA A 152 -28.23 15.11 -8.56
C ALA A 152 -29.23 16.15 -9.06
N SER A 153 -29.21 16.48 -10.36
CA SER A 153 -30.17 17.37 -11.05
C SER A 153 -31.35 16.61 -11.62
#